data_AF-A0A2N4T3P6-F1
#
_entry.id   AF-A0A2N4T3P6-F1
#
_cell.length_a   1.000
_cell.length_b   1.000
_cell.length_c   1.000
_cell.angle_alpha   90.00
_cell.angle_beta   90.00
_cell.angle_gamma   90.00
#
_symmetry.space_group_name_H-M   'P 1'
#
loop_
_entity.id
_entity.type
_entity.pdbx_description
1 polymer ?
#
loop_
_entity_poly.entity_id
_entity_poly.type
_entity_poly.pdbx_seq_one_letter_code
_entity_poly.pdbx_strand_id
1 'polypeptide(L)'
;MQSENGVEPAGAPKHRFRWLWWVAAWFLWTFLGDELLEAVWSWLIAVGGYGLTNAVSGLLALSICFVVLIRTRVRHRQLETQGDPEPLPATTDYVTTALPMVVLCWLVGVGAWGVTVLLVALAGFGSAWVLGPIIGTAFVLGARMESAHARTMDARRGMPPAAAART
;
A
#
# COMPACT_ATOMS: atom_id res chain seq x y z
N MET A 1 -46.50 16.44 34.25
CA MET A 1 -45.85 15.61 35.28
C MET A 1 -45.27 14.40 34.54
N GLN A 2 -43.95 14.37 34.35
CA GLN A 2 -43.03 13.36 34.95
C GLN A 2 -43.41 11.90 34.58
N SER A 3 -42.55 11.01 34.10
CA SER A 3 -41.10 10.91 34.11
C SER A 3 -40.70 9.72 33.21
N GLU A 4 -39.43 9.75 32.80
CA GLU A 4 -38.60 8.79 32.07
C GLU A 4 -38.84 7.28 32.29
N ASN A 5 -38.47 6.49 31.28
CA ASN A 5 -37.54 5.34 31.34
C ASN A 5 -37.52 4.69 29.92
N GLY A 6 -36.54 4.84 29.04
CA GLY A 6 -35.11 5.02 29.27
C GLY A 6 -34.39 3.67 29.26
N VAL A 7 -34.40 2.95 28.13
CA VAL A 7 -33.41 1.88 27.85
C VAL A 7 -33.12 1.88 26.34
N GLU A 8 -32.14 2.66 25.93
CA GLU A 8 -31.42 2.39 24.67
C GLU A 8 -30.65 1.07 24.82
N PRO A 9 -30.66 0.16 23.84
CA PRO A 9 -29.79 -1.01 23.89
C PRO A 9 -28.34 -0.53 23.82
N ALA A 10 -27.60 -0.85 24.89
CA ALA A 10 -26.20 -0.53 25.12
C ALA A 10 -25.37 -0.58 23.83
N GLY A 11 -24.90 0.60 23.41
CA GLY A 11 -23.96 0.71 22.31
C GLY A 11 -22.76 -0.20 22.55
N ALA A 12 -22.51 -1.12 21.63
CA ALA A 12 -21.31 -1.95 21.61
C ALA A 12 -20.06 -1.08 21.89
N PRO A 13 -19.12 -1.51 22.74
CA PRO A 13 -17.97 -0.69 23.12
C PRO A 13 -17.07 -0.47 21.90
N LYS A 14 -17.33 0.61 21.17
CA LYS A 14 -16.54 1.05 20.02
C LYS A 14 -15.19 1.58 20.52
N HIS A 15 -14.14 0.78 20.30
CA HIS A 15 -12.74 1.21 20.08
C HIS A 15 -12.06 2.19 21.07
N ARG A 16 -12.60 2.39 22.28
CA ARG A 16 -12.11 3.43 23.20
C ARG A 16 -10.66 3.25 23.68
N PHE A 17 -10.11 2.04 23.56
CA PHE A 17 -8.76 1.68 23.99
C PHE A 17 -7.82 1.25 22.86
N ARG A 18 -8.17 1.50 21.59
CA ARG A 18 -7.33 1.12 20.45
C ARG A 18 -5.95 1.81 20.47
N TRP A 19 -5.86 3.00 21.07
CA TRP A 19 -4.62 3.75 21.23
C TRP A 19 -3.65 3.12 22.24
N LEU A 20 -4.14 2.43 23.27
CA LEU A 20 -3.28 1.71 24.23
C LEU A 20 -2.53 0.58 23.55
N TRP A 21 -3.16 -0.10 22.58
CA TRP A 21 -2.48 -1.09 21.74
C TRP A 21 -1.40 -0.48 20.87
N TRP A 22 -1.60 0.75 20.37
CA TRP A 22 -0.56 1.48 19.63
C TRP A 22 0.62 1.84 20.54
N VAL A 23 0.35 2.28 21.77
CA VAL A 23 1.41 2.57 22.76
C VAL A 23 2.15 1.30 23.15
N ALA A 24 1.44 0.21 23.45
CA ALA A 24 2.05 -1.08 23.76
C ALA A 24 2.87 -1.65 22.59
N ALA A 25 2.36 -1.57 21.36
CA ALA A 25 3.08 -1.97 20.16
C ALA A 25 4.31 -1.09 19.91
N TRP A 26 4.20 0.22 20.17
CA TRP A 26 5.32 1.15 20.09
C TRP A 26 6.40 0.82 21.13
N PHE A 27 6.02 0.58 22.39
CA PHE A 27 6.96 0.16 23.45
C PHE A 27 7.61 -1.20 23.13
N LEU A 28 6.83 -2.16 22.66
CA LEU A 28 7.37 -3.46 22.24
C LEU A 28 8.35 -3.29 21.08
N TRP A 29 8.02 -2.45 20.11
CA TRP A 29 8.91 -2.16 18.97
C TRP A 29 10.19 -1.45 19.41
N THR A 30 10.10 -0.41 20.23
CA THR A 30 11.27 0.40 20.61
C THR A 30 12.24 -0.32 21.53
N PHE A 31 11.76 -1.21 22.39
CA PHE A 31 12.63 -1.92 23.33
C PHE A 31 13.02 -3.32 22.88
N LEU A 32 12.18 -4.00 22.08
CA LEU A 32 12.42 -5.38 21.68
C LEU A 32 12.57 -5.54 20.17
N GLY A 33 12.00 -4.65 19.37
CA GLY A 33 11.98 -4.75 17.91
C GLY A 33 13.38 -4.71 17.32
N ASP A 34 14.17 -3.70 17.67
CA ASP A 34 15.52 -3.54 17.11
C ASP A 34 16.46 -4.67 17.54
N GLU A 35 16.49 -5.02 18.84
CA GLU A 35 17.33 -6.11 19.34
C GLU A 35 16.96 -7.48 18.74
N LEU A 36 15.65 -7.78 18.66
CA LEU A 36 15.18 -9.03 18.07
C LEU A 36 15.48 -9.07 16.57
N LEU A 37 15.27 -7.95 15.85
CA LEU A 37 15.54 -7.88 14.42
C LEU A 37 17.02 -8.06 14.14
N GLU A 38 17.89 -7.39 14.89
CA GLU A 38 19.34 -7.53 14.77
C GLU A 38 19.80 -8.95 15.10
N ALA A 39 19.26 -9.56 16.16
CA ALA A 39 19.57 -10.94 16.53
C ALA A 39 19.13 -11.95 15.45
N VAL A 40 17.92 -11.80 14.91
CA VAL A 40 17.39 -12.66 13.84
C VAL A 40 18.22 -12.48 12.56
N TRP A 41 18.59 -11.24 12.22
CA TRP A 41 19.40 -10.96 11.03
C TRP A 41 20.81 -11.51 11.15
N SER A 42 21.43 -11.33 12.32
CA SER A 42 22.76 -11.86 12.63
C SER A 42 22.76 -13.39 12.57
N TRP A 43 21.72 -14.04 13.11
CA TRP A 43 21.56 -15.49 13.02
C TRP A 43 21.38 -15.96 11.57
N LEU A 44 20.55 -15.28 10.78
CA LEU A 44 20.35 -15.59 9.35
C LEU A 44 21.66 -15.50 8.56
N ILE A 45 22.45 -14.46 8.80
CA ILE A 45 23.77 -14.28 8.19
C ILE A 45 24.71 -15.39 8.66
N ALA A 46 24.71 -15.72 9.95
CA ALA A 46 25.57 -16.76 10.51
C ALA A 46 25.25 -18.17 9.95
N VAL A 47 23.98 -18.49 9.74
CA VAL A 47 23.54 -19.82 9.28
C VAL A 47 23.56 -19.96 7.76
N GLY A 48 23.08 -18.95 7.03
CA GLY A 48 22.87 -19.03 5.58
C GLY A 48 23.66 -18.03 4.75
N GLY A 49 24.51 -17.22 5.39
CA GLY A 49 25.29 -16.18 4.72
C GLY A 49 24.44 -15.08 4.10
N TYR A 50 25.12 -14.23 3.31
CA TYR A 50 24.47 -13.12 2.62
C TYR A 50 23.47 -13.57 1.55
N GLY A 51 23.63 -14.75 0.96
CA GLY A 51 22.69 -15.29 -0.04
C GLY A 51 21.29 -15.54 0.52
N LEU A 52 21.19 -16.27 1.64
CA LEU A 52 19.92 -16.53 2.30
C LEU A 52 19.27 -15.24 2.82
N THR A 53 20.08 -14.39 3.45
CA THR A 53 19.63 -13.12 4.01
C THR A 53 19.05 -12.19 2.92
N ASN A 54 19.72 -12.12 1.76
CA ASN A 54 19.22 -11.42 0.59
C ASN A 54 17.90 -12.02 0.09
N ALA A 55 17.80 -13.34 -0.04
CA ALA A 55 16.56 -13.99 -0.48
C ALA A 55 15.39 -13.68 0.46
N VAL A 56 15.59 -13.75 1.78
CA VAL A 56 14.57 -13.40 2.78
C VAL A 56 14.17 -11.93 2.66
N SER A 57 15.14 -11.01 2.54
CA SER A 57 14.89 -9.58 2.31
C SER A 57 14.02 -9.35 1.07
N GLY A 58 14.39 -9.99 -0.04
CA GLY A 58 13.68 -9.89 -1.31
C GLY A 58 12.25 -10.41 -1.20
N LEU A 59 12.04 -11.54 -0.53
CA LEU A 59 10.70 -12.09 -0.29
C LEU A 59 9.83 -11.18 0.57
N LEU A 60 10.39 -10.56 1.61
CA LEU A 60 9.66 -9.59 2.44
C LEU A 60 9.24 -8.37 1.61
N ALA A 61 10.18 -7.79 0.86
CA ALA A 61 9.89 -6.65 -0.02
C ALA A 61 8.84 -7.00 -1.09
N LEU A 62 8.98 -8.16 -1.75
CA LEU A 62 8.01 -8.66 -2.72
C LEU A 62 6.62 -8.80 -2.10
N SER A 63 6.54 -9.41 -0.93
CA SER A 63 5.26 -9.66 -0.24
C SER A 63 4.56 -8.36 0.09
N ILE A 64 5.29 -7.37 0.63
CA ILE A 64 4.74 -6.04 0.94
C ILE A 64 4.25 -5.35 -0.33
N CYS A 65 5.08 -5.27 -1.36
CA CYS A 65 4.72 -4.67 -2.65
C CYS A 65 3.51 -5.36 -3.28
N PHE A 66 3.46 -6.68 -3.24
CA PHE A 66 2.37 -7.49 -3.76
C PHE A 66 1.04 -7.23 -3.04
N VAL A 67 1.06 -7.21 -1.71
CA VAL A 67 -0.14 -6.91 -0.90
C VAL A 67 -0.65 -5.50 -1.20
N VAL A 68 0.24 -4.51 -1.30
CA VAL A 68 -0.15 -3.13 -1.64
C VAL A 68 -0.79 -3.08 -3.03
N LEU A 69 -0.17 -3.69 -4.03
CA LEU A 69 -0.69 -3.72 -5.40
C LEU A 69 -2.03 -4.46 -5.52
N ILE A 70 -2.22 -5.56 -4.77
CA ILE A 70 -3.52 -6.24 -4.74
C ILE A 70 -4.58 -5.34 -4.12
N ARG A 71 -4.27 -4.70 -2.99
CA ARG A 71 -5.23 -3.83 -2.30
C ARG A 71 -5.65 -2.65 -3.17
N THR A 72 -4.70 -2.01 -3.87
CA THR A 72 -5.02 -0.94 -4.83
C THR A 72 -5.86 -1.48 -5.98
N ARG A 73 -5.51 -2.65 -6.55
CA ARG A 73 -6.32 -3.28 -7.62
C ARG A 73 -7.76 -3.55 -7.20
N VAL A 74 -7.95 -4.11 -6.01
CA VAL A 74 -9.29 -4.42 -5.48
C VAL A 74 -10.08 -3.13 -5.27
N ARG A 75 -9.46 -2.09 -4.71
CA ARG A 75 -10.08 -0.78 -4.52
C ARG A 75 -10.51 -0.16 -5.84
N HIS A 76 -9.63 -0.13 -6.85
CA HIS A 76 -9.98 0.39 -8.18
C HIS A 76 -11.12 -0.38 -8.82
N ARG A 77 -11.10 -1.71 -8.74
CA ARG A 77 -12.17 -2.55 -9.27
C ARG A 77 -13.50 -2.26 -8.57
N GLN A 78 -13.49 -2.08 -7.24
CA GLN A 78 -14.70 -1.72 -6.49
C GLN A 78 -15.27 -0.39 -6.97
N LEU A 79 -14.44 0.66 -7.06
CA LEU A 79 -14.84 1.98 -7.56
C LEU A 79 -15.38 1.92 -8.99
N GLU A 80 -14.74 1.12 -9.86
CA GLU A 80 -15.24 0.91 -11.22
C GLU A 80 -16.62 0.23 -11.20
N THR A 81 -16.80 -0.85 -10.43
CA THR A 81 -18.05 -1.64 -10.45
C THR A 81 -19.22 -1.00 -9.72
N GLN A 82 -18.97 -0.36 -8.58
CA GLN A 82 -19.99 0.20 -7.70
C GLN A 82 -20.25 1.69 -8.01
N GLY A 83 -19.39 2.31 -8.82
CA GLY A 83 -19.37 3.74 -9.05
C GLY A 83 -18.56 4.46 -7.97
N ASP A 84 -18.14 5.68 -8.29
CA ASP A 84 -17.50 6.55 -7.31
C ASP A 84 -18.55 7.07 -6.31
N PRO A 85 -18.40 6.85 -5.00
CA PRO A 85 -19.31 7.41 -4.00
C PRO A 85 -19.29 8.94 -3.98
N GLU A 86 -18.21 9.59 -4.39
CA GLU A 86 -18.07 11.05 -4.46
C GLU A 86 -17.51 11.44 -5.83
N PRO A 87 -18.36 11.44 -6.88
CA PRO A 87 -17.89 11.67 -8.23
C PRO A 87 -17.34 13.08 -8.38
N LEU A 88 -16.20 13.19 -9.05
CA LEU A 88 -15.60 14.47 -9.40
C LEU A 88 -16.55 15.34 -10.25
N PRO A 89 -16.45 16.67 -10.14
CA PRO A 89 -17.28 17.59 -10.92
C PRO A 89 -17.04 17.40 -12.43
N ALA A 90 -18.08 17.65 -13.23
CA ALA A 90 -18.05 17.48 -14.69
C ALA A 90 -16.98 18.34 -15.41
N THR A 91 -16.44 19.35 -14.74
CA THR A 91 -15.36 20.21 -15.23
C THR A 91 -13.97 19.62 -15.00
N THR A 92 -13.83 18.48 -14.31
CA THR A 92 -12.53 17.91 -13.92
C THR A 92 -12.49 16.41 -14.15
N ASP A 93 -11.55 15.95 -14.96
CA ASP A 93 -11.38 14.54 -15.31
C ASP A 93 -10.52 13.78 -14.30
N TYR A 94 -10.82 12.50 -14.08
CA TYR A 94 -10.07 11.62 -13.16
C TYR A 94 -8.61 11.49 -13.58
N VAL A 95 -8.31 11.49 -14.88
CA VAL A 95 -6.93 11.43 -15.38
C VAL A 95 -6.09 12.61 -14.90
N THR A 96 -6.64 13.83 -14.94
CA THR A 96 -5.93 15.04 -14.49
C THR A 96 -5.72 15.02 -12.98
N THR A 97 -6.70 14.55 -12.21
CA THR A 97 -6.61 14.40 -10.76
C THR A 97 -5.60 13.33 -10.34
N ALA A 98 -5.47 12.23 -11.10
CA ALA A 98 -4.54 11.15 -10.83
C ALA A 98 -3.08 11.48 -11.21
N LEU A 99 -2.87 12.46 -12.09
CA LEU A 99 -1.55 12.78 -12.68
C LEU A 99 -0.43 13.00 -11.65
N PRO A 100 -0.61 13.77 -10.55
CA PRO A 100 0.46 13.98 -9.57
C PRO A 100 0.92 12.67 -8.91
N MET A 101 -0.03 11.78 -8.60
CA MET A 101 0.27 10.48 -8.00
C MET A 101 0.99 9.56 -8.99
N VAL A 102 0.56 9.55 -10.25
CA VAL A 102 1.21 8.79 -11.33
C VAL A 102 2.66 9.25 -11.51
N VAL A 103 2.90 10.56 -11.55
CA VAL A 103 4.25 11.14 -11.68
C VAL A 103 5.11 10.77 -10.47
N LEU A 104 4.58 10.91 -9.26
CA LEU A 104 5.31 10.54 -8.04
C LEU A 104 5.73 9.07 -8.05
N CYS A 105 4.80 8.17 -8.39
CA CYS A 105 5.09 6.73 -8.51
C CYS A 105 6.15 6.45 -9.59
N TRP A 106 6.12 7.16 -10.72
CA TRP A 106 7.17 7.04 -11.73
C TRP A 106 8.54 7.52 -11.23
N LEU A 107 8.60 8.68 -10.56
CA LEU A 107 9.84 9.22 -10.01
C LEU A 107 10.44 8.29 -8.95
N VAL A 108 9.62 7.77 -8.04
CA VAL A 108 10.07 6.80 -7.04
C VAL A 108 10.50 5.49 -7.71
N GLY A 109 9.75 5.02 -8.70
CA GLY A 109 10.06 3.79 -9.42
C GLY A 109 11.39 3.85 -10.17
N VAL A 110 11.57 4.88 -10.99
CA VAL A 110 12.81 5.12 -11.75
C VAL A 110 13.96 5.47 -10.80
N GLY A 111 13.70 6.25 -9.74
CA GLY A 111 14.68 6.58 -8.72
C GLY A 111 15.22 5.34 -8.02
N ALA A 112 14.35 4.40 -7.62
CA ALA A 112 14.77 3.14 -7.00
C ALA A 112 15.66 2.32 -7.96
N TRP A 113 15.31 2.25 -9.25
CA TRP A 113 16.15 1.63 -10.27
C TRP A 113 17.50 2.36 -10.45
N GLY A 114 17.49 3.69 -10.53
CA GLY A 114 18.72 4.49 -10.67
C GLY A 114 19.67 4.32 -9.48
N VAL A 115 19.13 4.37 -8.26
CA VAL A 115 19.90 4.13 -7.03
C VAL A 115 20.45 2.70 -7.02
N THR A 116 19.68 1.71 -7.46
CA THR A 116 20.15 0.32 -7.58
C THR A 116 21.37 0.23 -8.48
N VAL A 117 21.26 0.77 -9.70
CA VAL A 117 22.34 0.76 -10.68
C VAL A 117 23.57 1.49 -10.13
N LEU A 118 23.37 2.62 -9.46
CA LEU A 118 24.45 3.40 -8.88
C LEU A 118 25.17 2.63 -7.75
N LEU A 119 24.42 2.00 -6.84
CA LEU A 119 24.98 1.18 -5.75
C LEU A 119 25.76 -0.03 -6.28
N VAL A 120 25.27 -0.66 -7.34
CA VAL A 120 25.93 -1.80 -7.96
C VAL A 120 27.20 -1.34 -8.70
N ALA A 121 27.08 -0.35 -9.57
CA ALA A 121 28.13 0.05 -10.48
C ALA A 121 29.27 0.82 -9.79
N LEU A 122 28.94 1.67 -8.82
CA LEU A 122 29.94 2.53 -8.16
C LEU A 122 30.44 1.94 -6.84
N ALA A 123 29.56 1.27 -6.09
CA ALA A 123 29.88 0.79 -4.75
C ALA A 123 30.00 -0.74 -4.66
N GLY A 124 29.78 -1.47 -5.76
CA GLY A 124 29.90 -2.93 -5.79
C GLY A 124 28.85 -3.66 -4.93
N PHE A 125 27.80 -2.98 -4.47
CA PHE A 125 26.75 -3.56 -3.63
C PHE A 125 25.79 -4.40 -4.48
N GLY A 126 26.20 -5.61 -4.80
CA GLY A 126 25.40 -6.56 -5.59
C GLY A 126 24.04 -6.89 -4.96
N SER A 127 23.91 -6.80 -3.63
CA SER A 127 22.64 -7.00 -2.92
C SER A 127 21.58 -5.95 -3.24
N ALA A 128 21.96 -4.78 -3.77
CA ALA A 128 21.00 -3.75 -4.21
C ALA A 128 20.07 -4.28 -5.32
N TRP A 129 20.54 -5.23 -6.15
CA TRP A 129 19.74 -5.90 -7.18
C TRP A 129 18.57 -6.71 -6.62
N VAL A 130 18.58 -6.99 -5.32
CA VAL A 130 17.51 -7.76 -4.70
C VAL A 130 16.31 -6.86 -4.43
N LEU A 131 16.50 -5.73 -3.76
CA LEU A 131 15.41 -4.89 -3.28
C LEU A 131 14.95 -3.84 -4.28
N GLY A 132 15.92 -3.18 -4.92
CA GLY A 132 15.64 -2.00 -5.73
C GLY A 132 14.76 -2.27 -6.96
N PRO A 133 14.98 -3.37 -7.73
CA PRO A 133 14.10 -3.75 -8.82
C PRO A 133 12.67 -4.09 -8.37
N ILE A 134 12.52 -4.75 -7.22
CA ILE A 134 11.20 -5.09 -6.65
C ILE A 134 10.42 -3.80 -6.39
N ILE A 135 11.02 -2.89 -5.62
CA ILE A 135 10.40 -1.62 -5.22
C ILE A 135 10.14 -0.78 -6.47
N GLY A 136 11.15 -0.61 -7.31
CA GLY A 136 11.07 0.21 -8.52
C GLY A 136 9.96 -0.26 -9.45
N THR A 137 9.89 -1.56 -9.70
CA THR A 137 8.85 -2.16 -10.55
C THR A 137 7.47 -2.04 -9.93
N ALA A 138 7.33 -2.24 -8.60
CA ALA A 138 6.05 -2.12 -7.93
C ALA A 138 5.46 -0.70 -8.06
N PHE A 139 6.27 0.35 -7.90
CA PHE A 139 5.83 1.73 -8.09
C PHE A 139 5.46 2.04 -9.54
N VAL A 140 6.24 1.58 -10.51
CA VAL A 140 5.89 1.73 -11.93
C VAL A 140 4.58 1.01 -12.26
N LEU A 141 4.37 -0.21 -11.76
CA LEU A 141 3.12 -0.94 -11.92
C LEU A 141 1.94 -0.20 -11.27
N GLY A 142 2.13 0.34 -10.06
CA GLY A 142 1.15 1.19 -9.39
C GLY A 142 0.74 2.39 -10.23
N ALA A 143 1.72 3.11 -10.80
CA ALA A 143 1.46 4.24 -11.69
C ALA A 143 0.63 3.86 -12.93
N ARG A 144 0.94 2.69 -13.52
CA ARG A 144 0.19 2.17 -14.68
C ARG A 144 -1.23 1.77 -14.31
N MET A 145 -1.43 1.16 -13.14
CA MET A 145 -2.74 0.77 -12.64
C MET A 145 -3.61 2.01 -12.36
N GLU A 146 -3.06 3.01 -11.69
CA GLU A 146 -3.76 4.27 -11.40
C GLU A 146 -4.18 4.99 -12.70
N SER A 147 -3.27 5.06 -13.67
CA SER A 147 -3.55 5.67 -14.98
C SER A 147 -4.66 4.92 -15.74
N ALA A 148 -4.65 3.58 -15.70
CA ALA A 148 -5.66 2.77 -16.36
C ALA A 148 -7.03 2.88 -15.68
N HIS A 149 -7.04 2.93 -14.35
CA HIS A 149 -8.24 3.15 -13.56
C HIS A 149 -8.87 4.51 -13.87
N ALA A 150 -8.08 5.59 -13.84
CA ALA A 150 -8.57 6.94 -14.13
C ALA A 150 -9.22 7.05 -15.51
N ARG A 151 -8.59 6.48 -16.56
CA ARG A 151 -9.16 6.42 -17.91
C ARG A 151 -10.48 5.63 -17.96
N THR A 152 -10.56 4.55 -17.18
CA THR A 152 -11.77 3.72 -17.11
C THR A 152 -12.90 4.48 -16.43
N MET A 153 -12.60 5.23 -15.36
CA MET A 153 -13.57 6.06 -14.67
C MET A 153 -14.06 7.22 -15.53
N ASP A 154 -13.17 7.89 -16.28
CA ASP A 154 -13.56 8.94 -17.23
C ASP A 154 -14.44 8.38 -18.37
N ALA A 155 -14.08 7.21 -18.93
CA ALA A 155 -14.90 6.54 -19.94
C ALA A 155 -16.30 6.15 -19.43
N ARG A 156 -16.43 5.82 -18.14
CA ARG A 156 -17.70 5.45 -17.51
C ARG A 156 -18.59 6.65 -17.21
N ARG A 157 -18.09 7.88 -17.08
CA ARG A 157 -18.95 9.06 -16.84
C ARG A 157 -19.99 9.30 -17.94
N GLY A 158 -19.73 8.84 -19.16
CA GLY A 158 -20.67 8.90 -20.28
C GLY A 158 -21.71 7.77 -20.32
N MET A 159 -21.65 6.80 -19.40
CA MET A 159 -22.58 5.67 -19.32
C MET A 159 -23.26 5.64 -17.94
N PRO A 160 -24.59 5.54 -17.83
CA PRO A 160 -25.21 5.30 -16.54
C PRO A 160 -24.66 3.99 -15.94
N PRO A 161 -24.46 3.90 -14.61
CA PRO A 161 -24.03 2.66 -13.99
C PRO A 161 -24.99 1.54 -14.39
N ALA A 162 -24.46 0.36 -14.72
CA ALA A 162 -25.28 -0.82 -14.96
C ALA A 162 -26.19 -0.97 -13.74
N ALA A 163 -27.49 -0.76 -13.96
CA ALA A 163 -28.47 -0.80 -12.89
C ALA A 163 -28.25 -2.11 -12.14
N ALA A 164 -27.93 -2.01 -10.84
CA ALA A 164 -27.87 -3.18 -9.99
C ALA A 164 -29.22 -3.89 -10.14
N ALA A 165 -29.22 -5.01 -10.85
CA ALA A 165 -30.39 -5.86 -10.98
C ALA A 165 -30.74 -6.26 -9.56
N ARG A 166 -31.81 -5.65 -9.03
CA ARG A 166 -32.42 -6.08 -7.79
C ARG A 166 -33.05 -7.44 -8.10
N THR A 167 -32.44 -8.50 -7.61
CA THR A 167 -33.07 -9.82 -7.43
C THR A 167 -32.76 -10.28 -6.03
#